data_AF-A0A0Q5C5V5-F1
#
_entry.id   AF-A0A0Q5C5V5-F1
#
_cell.length_a   1.000
_cell.length_b   1.000
_cell.length_c   1.000
_cell.angle_alpha   90.00
_cell.angle_beta   90.00
_cell.angle_gamma   90.00
#
_symmetry.space_group_name_H-M   'P 1'
#
loop_
_entity.id
_entity.type
_entity.pdbx_description
1 polymer ?
#
loop_
_entity_poly.entity_id
_entity_poly.type
_entity_poly.pdbx_seq_one_letter_code
_entity_poly.pdbx_strand_id
1 'polypeptide(L)'
;MSAPRLRRRALTITAALAGTVGLALGGIAPANAAAPVAAAPAAAPAQSATASSRALDALHNTDFGTPASRAAVAQALNGTAAGSSTLPSSSLQRSATTDAVRPAPAGAIPAAKVDPNAAAGGGFAQAVLGDELYGVSFDWNGGETSLERWTKFGWKPVAGAPEDLDDQVVVVGNRLYITVTTYSRSGNATVNLMSYDGTTFTSVKTFKNDVTLAVAGSYLTIVEDAGEYGEDSYSEKSILTRYDGTTFSTPIETTKSLDDSIAIGDTQYFLVLSRTSSAAAIYRVDAAGLTRIGSSPYALSGAEWKGAYYFGGVSGNSDAAALYRFDGKGAPTPVTTGVSFKNAISVPAVGVYDGELEFTNQTKGKRATLYSFDGTTTSSDGPIGGSGEQIGFFQEFDSKLFYAAYDYEDGISTYIYDKNAKAGTPIESTVPTVAGTPKVGKKLTAVPGDWTATAKLSYQWSVDGKAIAGATKQYHTVAPAELRRTLTVKVSGSGPAFVTATQTSASTAAALPGTFALKPVISGKTVVGSKLTAVTSGLTPKSATLTYRWLRDGKPISGATKKTHTASKGDVGTSLTVSVKASSPGYSTASATSAAKKVTTKK
;
A
#
# COMPACT_ATOMS: atom_id res chain seq x y z
N MET A 1 1.28 29.08 -45.21
CA MET A 1 -0.11 28.59 -45.08
C MET A 1 -0.27 28.12 -43.64
N SER A 2 -1.21 28.71 -42.88
CA SER A 2 -1.24 28.55 -41.42
C SER A 2 -2.68 28.49 -40.88
N ALA A 3 -2.90 27.53 -39.98
CA ALA A 3 -3.92 27.39 -38.93
C ALA A 3 -5.35 28.00 -39.08
N PRO A 4 -6.42 27.19 -38.86
CA PRO A 4 -7.79 27.69 -38.72
C PRO A 4 -8.13 28.14 -37.28
N ARG A 5 -8.29 29.46 -37.12
CA ARG A 5 -9.27 30.21 -36.31
C ARG A 5 -9.98 29.50 -35.13
N LEU A 6 -9.71 29.97 -33.90
CA LEU A 6 -10.68 29.93 -32.79
C LEU A 6 -11.95 30.74 -33.13
N ARG A 7 -13.10 30.34 -32.56
CA ARG A 7 -14.24 31.24 -32.32
C ARG A 7 -14.56 31.32 -30.83
N ARG A 8 -14.26 32.47 -30.22
CA ARG A 8 -14.93 32.94 -29.00
C ARG A 8 -16.31 33.48 -29.37
N ARG A 9 -17.29 33.33 -28.48
CA ARG A 9 -18.36 34.32 -28.27
C ARG A 9 -18.43 34.64 -26.78
N ALA A 10 -18.71 35.90 -26.49
CA ALA A 10 -18.82 36.47 -25.15
C ALA A 10 -20.07 37.35 -25.09
N LEU A 11 -20.62 37.56 -23.88
CA LEU A 11 -21.20 38.82 -23.39
C LEU A 11 -21.42 38.62 -21.86
N THR A 12 -20.81 39.33 -20.89
CA THR A 12 -20.65 40.77 -20.57
C THR A 12 -21.80 41.35 -19.69
N ILE A 13 -21.42 42.31 -18.83
CA ILE A 13 -22.20 43.24 -17.96
C ILE A 13 -22.36 42.77 -16.50
N THR A 14 -22.12 43.56 -15.43
CA THR A 14 -21.29 44.77 -15.16
C THR A 14 -21.08 44.90 -13.63
N ALA A 15 -20.02 45.56 -13.15
CA ALA A 15 -19.72 45.78 -11.72
C ALA A 15 -20.37 47.07 -11.12
N ALA A 16 -20.44 47.14 -9.78
CA ALA A 16 -20.59 48.39 -9.02
C ALA A 16 -19.83 48.30 -7.68
N LEU A 17 -19.21 49.41 -7.23
CA LEU A 17 -18.23 49.44 -6.14
C LEU A 17 -18.24 50.83 -5.47
N ALA A 18 -18.55 50.92 -4.16
CA ALA A 18 -18.24 52.03 -3.23
C ALA A 18 -18.84 51.68 -1.83
N GLY A 19 -18.31 52.13 -0.69
CA GLY A 19 -17.18 53.04 -0.47
C GLY A 19 -16.56 52.91 0.94
N THR A 20 -15.66 53.83 1.31
CA THR A 20 -14.73 53.75 2.45
C THR A 20 -14.88 54.93 3.43
N VAL A 21 -14.02 54.99 4.47
CA VAL A 21 -13.84 56.05 5.51
C VAL A 21 -14.70 55.83 6.78
N GLY A 22 -14.20 55.96 8.03
CA GLY A 22 -12.88 56.46 8.50
C GLY A 22 -12.51 56.12 9.96
N LEU A 23 -11.53 56.84 10.51
CA LEU A 23 -10.71 56.53 11.71
C LEU A 23 -11.30 56.85 13.11
N ALA A 24 -10.53 56.44 14.15
CA ALA A 24 -10.35 57.03 15.50
C ALA A 24 -11.18 56.42 16.66
N LEU A 25 -10.77 56.44 17.95
CA LEU A 25 -9.47 56.46 18.68
C LEU A 25 -9.74 56.22 20.19
N GLY A 26 -8.75 55.76 20.97
CA GLY A 26 -8.79 55.66 22.44
C GLY A 26 -9.44 54.37 22.99
N GLY A 27 -8.96 53.70 24.04
CA GLY A 27 -7.94 54.07 25.03
C GLY A 27 -8.57 54.30 26.41
N ILE A 28 -8.29 53.40 27.36
CA ILE A 28 -7.82 53.61 28.76
C ILE A 28 -7.87 52.26 29.50
N ALA A 29 -6.89 51.99 30.36
CA ALA A 29 -6.76 50.83 31.26
C ALA A 29 -6.65 51.35 32.73
N PRO A 30 -6.11 50.66 33.76
CA PRO A 30 -5.81 49.23 34.00
C PRO A 30 -6.21 48.75 35.45
N ALA A 31 -5.59 47.65 35.91
CA ALA A 31 -5.40 47.22 37.33
C ALA A 31 -6.58 46.52 38.03
N ASN A 32 -6.36 45.55 38.95
CA ASN A 32 -5.20 45.37 39.84
C ASN A 32 -4.78 43.89 40.05
N ALA A 33 -3.56 43.67 40.56
CA ALA A 33 -2.89 42.38 40.63
C ALA A 33 -2.90 41.71 42.02
N ALA A 34 -2.72 40.38 42.07
CA ALA A 34 -2.20 39.65 43.23
C ALA A 34 -1.49 38.33 42.83
N ALA A 35 -0.27 38.14 43.33
CA ALA A 35 0.54 36.92 43.28
C ALA A 35 1.64 37.05 44.37
N PRO A 36 2.41 36.01 44.76
CA PRO A 36 2.29 34.57 44.46
C PRO A 36 2.32 33.67 45.73
N VAL A 37 1.97 32.38 45.60
CA VAL A 37 2.56 31.28 46.40
C VAL A 37 2.78 30.08 45.48
N ALA A 38 3.93 29.42 45.58
CA ALA A 38 4.34 28.35 44.66
C ALA A 38 4.12 26.94 45.26
N ALA A 39 3.62 26.00 44.44
CA ALA A 39 3.74 24.57 44.67
C ALA A 39 3.66 23.77 43.35
N ALA A 40 4.72 23.01 43.06
CA ALA A 40 4.88 21.90 42.09
C ALA A 40 4.39 22.07 40.61
N PRO A 41 5.20 21.68 39.60
CA PRO A 41 4.73 21.61 38.22
C PRO A 41 3.82 20.39 38.03
N ALA A 42 2.56 20.63 37.67
CA ALA A 42 1.71 19.58 37.10
C ALA A 42 2.30 19.11 35.77
N ALA A 43 2.29 17.80 35.53
CA ALA A 43 2.89 17.22 34.33
C ALA A 43 2.20 17.74 33.06
N ALA A 44 2.99 18.14 32.06
CA ALA A 44 2.47 18.37 30.72
C ALA A 44 1.87 17.06 30.16
N PRO A 45 0.72 17.10 29.47
CA PRO A 45 0.28 15.96 28.70
C PRO A 45 1.23 15.79 27.51
N ALA A 46 2.19 14.89 27.66
CA ALA A 46 2.98 14.39 26.54
C ALA A 46 2.06 13.55 25.63
N GLN A 47 1.31 14.22 24.76
CA GLN A 47 0.65 13.55 23.65
C GLN A 47 1.74 12.97 22.74
N SER A 48 1.92 11.65 22.84
CA SER A 48 2.76 10.87 21.95
C SER A 48 2.09 10.81 20.57
N ALA A 49 2.22 11.89 19.81
CA ALA A 49 1.81 11.91 18.41
C ALA A 49 2.56 10.81 17.63
N THR A 50 1.80 9.88 17.08
CA THR A 50 2.29 8.82 16.19
C THR A 50 3.10 9.40 15.03
N ALA A 51 3.90 8.57 14.35
CA ALA A 51 4.59 8.99 13.14
C ALA A 51 3.60 9.52 12.09
N SER A 52 2.43 8.88 11.98
CA SER A 52 1.33 9.22 11.09
C SER A 52 0.71 10.61 11.37
N SER A 53 0.37 10.92 12.62
CA SER A 53 -0.21 12.23 12.98
C SER A 53 0.75 13.40 12.73
N ARG A 54 2.04 13.22 13.04
CA ARG A 54 3.08 14.24 12.73
C ARG A 54 3.31 14.43 11.23
N ALA A 55 3.15 13.38 10.42
CA ALA A 55 3.21 13.51 8.97
C ALA A 55 1.97 14.22 8.41
N LEU A 56 0.78 13.96 8.98
CA LEU A 56 -0.48 14.57 8.57
C LEU A 56 -0.50 16.09 8.85
N ASP A 57 -0.10 16.52 10.05
CA ASP A 57 0.04 17.95 10.41
C ASP A 57 1.05 18.68 9.50
N ALA A 58 2.13 18.01 9.10
CA ALA A 58 3.14 18.56 8.21
C ALA A 58 2.66 18.72 6.75
N LEU A 59 1.64 17.97 6.35
CA LEU A 59 1.05 17.99 5.01
C LEU A 59 -0.13 18.96 4.87
N HIS A 60 -0.79 19.31 5.98
CA HIS A 60 -2.00 20.15 6.05
C HIS A 60 -1.86 21.56 5.45
N ASN A 61 -0.64 22.02 5.14
CA ASN A 61 -0.37 23.36 4.62
C ASN A 61 0.52 23.35 3.34
N THR A 62 0.64 22.23 2.62
CA THR A 62 1.51 22.13 1.43
C THR A 62 0.87 21.39 0.26
N ASP A 63 1.08 21.88 -0.96
CA ASP A 63 0.67 21.18 -2.18
C ASP A 63 1.31 19.78 -2.25
N PHE A 64 0.47 18.75 -2.35
CA PHE A 64 0.88 17.37 -2.39
C PHE A 64 1.67 17.04 -3.68
N GLY A 65 2.67 16.15 -3.57
CA GLY A 65 3.55 15.81 -4.68
C GLY A 65 4.70 16.80 -4.95
N THR A 66 4.79 17.92 -4.23
CA THR A 66 5.91 18.87 -4.33
C THR A 66 7.16 18.40 -3.57
N PRO A 67 8.37 18.92 -3.91
CA PRO A 67 9.57 18.70 -3.09
C PRO A 67 9.43 19.25 -1.65
N ALA A 68 8.61 20.28 -1.44
CA ALA A 68 8.36 20.89 -0.14
C ALA A 68 7.57 19.96 0.79
N SER A 69 6.46 19.37 0.31
CA SER A 69 5.67 18.43 1.11
C SER A 69 6.46 17.17 1.48
N ARG A 70 7.30 16.66 0.57
CA ARG A 70 8.23 15.55 0.84
C ARG A 70 9.30 15.89 1.89
N ALA A 71 9.82 17.12 1.90
CA ALA A 71 10.78 17.56 2.91
C ALA A 71 10.13 17.67 4.31
N ALA A 72 8.90 18.19 4.39
CA ALA A 72 8.14 18.32 5.63
C ALA A 72 7.87 16.94 6.29
N VAL A 73 7.40 15.95 5.51
CA VAL A 73 7.19 14.58 5.98
C VAL A 73 8.49 13.93 6.44
N ALA A 74 9.57 14.04 5.66
CA ALA A 74 10.88 13.48 6.03
C ALA A 74 11.44 14.11 7.33
N GLN A 75 11.10 15.36 7.63
CA GLN A 75 11.50 16.04 8.86
C GLN A 75 10.65 15.60 10.07
N ALA A 76 9.34 15.40 9.87
CA ALA A 76 8.41 14.90 10.90
C ALA A 76 8.74 13.48 11.39
N LEU A 77 9.14 12.58 10.48
CA LEU A 77 9.42 11.17 10.75
C LEU A 77 10.76 10.92 11.49
N ASN A 78 11.69 11.87 11.51
CA ASN A 78 13.03 11.70 12.10
C ASN A 78 13.13 12.01 13.61
N GLY A 79 11.99 12.26 14.28
CA GLY A 79 11.93 12.67 15.69
C GLY A 79 12.20 11.58 16.75
N THR A 80 13.43 11.04 16.79
CA THR A 80 14.09 10.28 17.89
C THR A 80 13.50 8.96 18.40
N ALA A 81 14.36 8.12 18.99
CA ALA A 81 14.14 6.68 19.22
C ALA A 81 14.60 6.20 20.62
N ALA A 82 14.02 5.09 21.12
CA ALA A 82 14.70 4.03 21.89
C ALA A 82 13.72 2.91 22.32
N GLY A 83 14.13 1.63 22.18
CA GLY A 83 13.42 0.48 22.75
C GLY A 83 13.57 -0.78 21.90
N SER A 84 14.27 -1.80 22.41
CA SER A 84 14.50 -3.07 21.70
C SER A 84 13.79 -4.24 22.36
N SER A 85 13.13 -5.09 21.57
CA SER A 85 12.84 -6.48 21.97
C SER A 85 12.80 -7.40 20.76
N THR A 86 13.66 -8.42 20.77
CA THR A 86 13.74 -9.52 19.80
C THR A 86 12.71 -10.61 20.11
N LEU A 87 12.11 -11.22 19.09
CA LEU A 87 11.53 -12.58 19.17
C LEU A 87 11.95 -13.44 17.96
N PRO A 88 11.95 -14.79 18.08
CA PRO A 88 12.83 -15.65 17.28
C PRO A 88 12.16 -16.36 16.09
N SER A 89 13.00 -16.87 15.19
CA SER A 89 12.65 -17.68 14.02
C SER A 89 12.75 -19.19 14.28
N SER A 90 11.71 -19.95 13.93
CA SER A 90 11.78 -21.41 13.65
C SER A 90 10.48 -21.83 12.93
N SER A 91 10.44 -21.92 11.60
CA SER A 91 10.91 -23.03 10.75
C SER A 91 9.87 -24.14 10.52
N LEU A 92 9.43 -24.31 9.28
CA LEU A 92 9.63 -25.55 8.52
C LEU A 92 9.34 -25.34 7.02
N GLN A 93 10.17 -25.94 6.16
CA GLN A 93 10.00 -25.89 4.71
C GLN A 93 8.96 -26.90 4.23
N ARG A 94 8.23 -26.57 3.16
CA ARG A 94 7.98 -27.53 2.08
C ARG A 94 8.40 -26.90 0.75
N SER A 95 8.86 -27.73 -0.17
CA SER A 95 9.49 -27.37 -1.43
C SER A 95 8.88 -28.19 -2.57
N ALA A 96 9.10 -27.72 -3.81
CA ALA A 96 8.58 -28.21 -5.09
C ALA A 96 7.14 -27.77 -5.41
N THR A 97 6.80 -27.42 -6.66
CA THR A 97 7.58 -27.51 -7.92
C THR A 97 7.78 -26.16 -8.63
N THR A 98 8.91 -26.04 -9.33
CA THR A 98 9.09 -25.05 -10.41
C THR A 98 8.37 -25.55 -11.66
N ASP A 99 7.21 -24.98 -11.98
CA ASP A 99 6.64 -25.11 -13.32
C ASP A 99 6.87 -23.84 -14.16
N ALA A 100 7.15 -24.06 -15.44
CA ALA A 100 7.59 -23.01 -16.34
C ALA A 100 6.43 -22.04 -16.64
N VAL A 101 6.62 -20.77 -16.28
CA VAL A 101 5.71 -19.67 -16.65
C VAL A 101 5.71 -19.51 -18.17
N ARG A 102 4.78 -20.17 -18.85
CA ARG A 102 4.30 -19.69 -20.16
C ARG A 102 3.57 -18.37 -19.94
N PRO A 103 3.70 -17.39 -20.85
CA PRO A 103 3.12 -16.08 -20.67
C PRO A 103 1.59 -16.17 -20.58
N ALA A 104 1.00 -15.24 -19.83
CA ALA A 104 -0.40 -14.91 -19.97
C ALA A 104 -0.70 -14.49 -21.42
N PRO A 105 -1.96 -14.56 -21.89
CA PRO A 105 -2.36 -13.90 -23.13
C PRO A 105 -1.94 -12.42 -23.09
N ALA A 106 -1.62 -11.86 -24.26
CA ALA A 106 -1.25 -10.45 -24.36
C ALA A 106 -2.39 -9.58 -23.82
N GLY A 107 -2.13 -8.84 -22.74
CA GLY A 107 -3.09 -7.93 -22.11
C GLY A 107 -3.23 -8.10 -20.59
N ALA A 108 -3.19 -9.32 -20.06
CA ALA A 108 -3.38 -9.55 -18.62
C ALA A 108 -2.06 -9.37 -17.84
N ILE A 109 -1.98 -8.30 -17.05
CA ILE A 109 -0.81 -7.92 -16.25
C ILE A 109 -1.20 -8.03 -14.76
N PRO A 110 -0.51 -8.88 -13.96
CA PRO A 110 -0.71 -8.91 -12.52
C PRO A 110 -0.46 -7.55 -11.88
N ALA A 111 -1.37 -7.07 -11.03
CA ALA A 111 -0.95 -6.10 -10.03
C ALA A 111 0.10 -6.80 -9.14
N ALA A 112 1.15 -6.09 -8.75
CA ALA A 112 2.32 -6.70 -8.12
C ALA A 112 1.94 -7.57 -6.92
N LYS A 113 2.42 -8.83 -6.92
CA LYS A 113 2.27 -9.73 -5.77
C LYS A 113 2.76 -9.03 -4.51
N VAL A 114 1.84 -8.83 -3.57
CA VAL A 114 2.15 -8.43 -2.19
C VAL A 114 2.87 -9.61 -1.50
N ASP A 115 3.56 -9.34 -0.39
CA ASP A 115 4.36 -10.31 0.35
C ASP A 115 3.56 -11.62 0.62
N PRO A 116 4.06 -12.81 0.25
CA PRO A 116 3.38 -14.09 0.48
C PRO A 116 3.24 -14.49 1.97
N ASN A 117 3.61 -13.62 2.91
CA ASN A 117 3.33 -13.77 4.34
C ASN A 117 2.19 -12.85 4.84
N ALA A 118 1.60 -12.02 3.99
CA ALA A 118 0.50 -11.10 4.34
C ALA A 118 -0.87 -11.77 4.16
N ALA A 119 -1.21 -12.69 5.07
CA ALA A 119 -2.42 -13.49 4.97
C ALA A 119 -3.71 -12.80 5.45
N ALA A 120 -4.79 -13.15 4.73
CA ALA A 120 -6.22 -13.14 5.09
C ALA A 120 -7.09 -11.90 4.78
N GLY A 121 -8.11 -12.15 3.95
CA GLY A 121 -9.48 -11.64 4.06
C GLY A 121 -9.71 -10.13 4.12
N GLY A 122 -10.08 -9.54 2.97
CA GLY A 122 -10.75 -8.25 2.92
C GLY A 122 -11.59 -8.16 1.63
N GLY A 123 -12.85 -7.75 1.72
CA GLY A 123 -13.62 -7.45 0.52
C GLY A 123 -13.09 -6.21 -0.18
N PHE A 124 -13.57 -5.99 -1.40
CA PHE A 124 -13.22 -4.83 -2.20
C PHE A 124 -14.48 -4.26 -2.83
N ALA A 125 -14.77 -3.01 -2.53
CA ALA A 125 -15.53 -2.17 -3.42
C ALA A 125 -14.62 -1.17 -4.12
N GLN A 126 -15.01 -0.86 -5.36
CA GLN A 126 -14.26 -0.10 -6.33
C GLN A 126 -15.24 0.82 -7.05
N ALA A 127 -14.85 2.08 -7.26
CA ALA A 127 -15.69 3.04 -7.98
C ALA A 127 -14.83 4.06 -8.74
N VAL A 128 -15.39 4.58 -9.83
CA VAL A 128 -14.76 5.65 -10.64
C VAL A 128 -15.47 6.97 -10.32
N LEU A 129 -14.71 7.97 -9.87
CA LEU A 129 -15.21 9.32 -9.62
C LEU A 129 -14.36 10.33 -10.42
N GLY A 130 -14.94 10.90 -11.47
CA GLY A 130 -14.18 11.70 -12.44
C GLY A 130 -13.15 10.85 -13.17
N ASP A 131 -11.94 11.36 -13.32
CA ASP A 131 -10.82 10.68 -14.00
C ASP A 131 -10.01 9.77 -13.05
N GLU A 132 -10.61 9.33 -11.94
CA GLU A 132 -9.91 8.71 -10.82
C GLU A 132 -10.61 7.43 -10.33
N LEU A 133 -9.80 6.39 -10.07
CA LEU A 133 -10.24 5.09 -9.59
C LEU A 133 -10.02 5.01 -8.07
N TYR A 134 -11.11 4.81 -7.32
CA TYR A 134 -11.15 4.79 -5.86
C TYR A 134 -11.56 3.40 -5.36
N GLY A 135 -10.93 2.95 -4.28
CA GLY A 135 -11.21 1.63 -3.70
C GLY A 135 -10.92 1.58 -2.21
N VAL A 136 -11.55 0.62 -1.54
CA VAL A 136 -11.39 0.35 -0.12
C VAL A 136 -10.96 -1.10 0.09
N SER A 137 -10.26 -1.35 1.18
CA SER A 137 -9.82 -2.68 1.62
C SER A 137 -10.06 -2.78 3.10
N PHE A 138 -10.80 -3.80 3.51
CA PHE A 138 -10.77 -4.28 4.89
C PHE A 138 -9.45 -5.04 5.17
N ASP A 139 -9.05 -5.15 6.43
CA ASP A 139 -7.98 -6.05 6.91
C ASP A 139 -8.46 -6.69 8.21
N TRP A 140 -8.83 -7.98 8.15
CA TRP A 140 -9.39 -8.72 9.28
C TRP A 140 -8.40 -8.93 10.45
N ASN A 141 -7.10 -8.68 10.24
CA ASN A 141 -6.04 -8.97 11.20
C ASN A 141 -5.22 -7.74 11.64
N GLY A 142 -5.59 -6.53 11.23
CA GLY A 142 -5.01 -5.27 11.74
C GLY A 142 -3.54 -5.05 11.37
N GLY A 143 -3.13 -5.42 10.16
CA GLY A 143 -1.80 -5.16 9.61
C GLY A 143 -1.58 -3.71 9.15
N GLU A 144 -0.35 -3.37 8.75
CA GLU A 144 -0.02 -2.02 8.26
C GLU A 144 -0.85 -1.62 7.02
N THR A 145 -1.34 -0.38 7.08
CA THR A 145 -2.48 0.17 6.31
C THR A 145 -2.43 -0.10 4.81
N SER A 146 -3.59 -0.48 4.27
CA SER A 146 -3.87 -0.72 2.86
C SER A 146 -3.49 0.46 1.92
N LEU A 147 -3.44 1.69 2.43
CA LEU A 147 -3.16 2.96 1.71
C LEU A 147 -1.94 2.91 0.74
N GLU A 148 -0.81 2.31 1.15
CA GLU A 148 0.41 2.22 0.32
C GLU A 148 0.37 1.10 -0.75
N ARG A 149 -0.63 0.22 -0.69
CA ARG A 149 -0.80 -0.89 -1.66
C ARG A 149 -1.54 -0.40 -2.91
N TRP A 150 -2.55 0.43 -2.72
CA TRP A 150 -3.45 0.96 -3.75
C TRP A 150 -2.78 1.91 -4.75
N THR A 151 -2.02 2.90 -4.25
CA THR A 151 -1.39 3.95 -5.07
C THR A 151 -0.47 3.42 -6.17
N LYS A 152 0.09 2.21 -6.02
CA LYS A 152 0.97 1.54 -7.00
C LYS A 152 0.24 1.05 -8.25
N PHE A 153 -1.09 1.00 -8.24
CA PHE A 153 -1.92 0.49 -9.32
C PHE A 153 -2.85 1.56 -9.93
N GLY A 154 -2.54 2.85 -9.70
CA GLY A 154 -3.33 3.99 -10.17
C GLY A 154 -4.52 4.36 -9.28
N TRP A 155 -4.77 3.59 -8.22
CA TRP A 155 -5.88 3.84 -7.29
C TRP A 155 -5.55 5.02 -6.39
N LYS A 156 -6.53 5.90 -6.22
CA LYS A 156 -6.44 6.96 -5.22
C LYS A 156 -7.08 6.46 -3.92
N PRO A 157 -6.32 6.37 -2.80
CA PRO A 157 -6.94 6.20 -1.51
C PRO A 157 -7.84 7.41 -1.27
N VAL A 158 -9.05 7.19 -0.77
CA VAL A 158 -9.96 8.30 -0.49
C VAL A 158 -9.35 9.13 0.65
N ALA A 159 -8.99 10.38 0.38
CA ALA A 159 -8.15 11.16 1.27
C ALA A 159 -8.90 11.53 2.55
N GLY A 160 -8.30 11.25 3.71
CA GLY A 160 -8.95 11.47 5.02
C GLY A 160 -10.08 10.48 5.32
N ALA A 161 -10.13 9.33 4.63
CA ALA A 161 -11.05 8.25 4.99
C ALA A 161 -10.74 7.71 6.40
N PRO A 162 -11.77 7.31 7.17
CA PRO A 162 -11.61 6.57 8.41
C PRO A 162 -10.82 5.27 8.21
N GLU A 163 -10.21 4.77 9.29
CA GLU A 163 -9.40 3.55 9.25
C GLU A 163 -10.28 2.27 9.11
N ASP A 164 -11.54 2.34 9.55
CA ASP A 164 -12.52 1.24 9.57
C ASP A 164 -13.56 1.36 8.43
N LEU A 165 -13.16 1.11 7.18
CA LEU A 165 -14.06 1.15 6.02
C LEU A 165 -14.71 -0.22 5.78
N ASP A 166 -16.01 -0.24 5.50
CA ASP A 166 -16.69 -1.46 5.04
C ASP A 166 -16.38 -1.77 3.57
N ASP A 167 -16.75 -2.96 3.12
CA ASP A 167 -16.57 -3.48 1.76
C ASP A 167 -17.43 -2.77 0.69
N GLN A 168 -17.88 -1.52 0.90
CA GLN A 168 -18.86 -0.84 0.03
C GLN A 168 -18.49 0.61 -0.32
N VAL A 169 -18.35 0.83 -1.63
CA VAL A 169 -18.05 2.11 -2.29
C VAL A 169 -18.91 2.18 -3.54
N VAL A 170 -19.71 3.23 -3.65
CA VAL A 170 -20.53 3.47 -4.84
C VAL A 170 -20.45 4.94 -5.25
N VAL A 171 -20.72 5.26 -6.51
CA VAL A 171 -20.75 6.63 -7.02
C VAL A 171 -22.14 6.95 -7.53
N VAL A 172 -22.67 8.10 -7.10
CA VAL A 172 -23.95 8.64 -7.58
C VAL A 172 -23.74 10.11 -7.94
N GLY A 173 -23.94 10.43 -9.24
CA GLY A 173 -23.58 11.73 -9.78
C GLY A 173 -22.09 12.01 -9.64
N ASN A 174 -21.74 13.13 -9.00
CA ASN A 174 -20.35 13.55 -8.75
C ASN A 174 -19.97 13.41 -7.26
N ARG A 175 -20.49 12.40 -6.57
CA ARG A 175 -20.10 12.05 -5.20
C ARG A 175 -19.90 10.54 -5.07
N LEU A 176 -18.87 10.17 -4.32
CA LEU A 176 -18.61 8.81 -3.85
C LEU A 176 -19.25 8.63 -2.47
N TYR A 177 -19.82 7.46 -2.21
CA TYR A 177 -20.51 7.09 -0.97
C TYR A 177 -19.91 5.81 -0.42
N ILE A 178 -19.69 5.79 0.89
CA ILE A 178 -19.14 4.64 1.63
C ILE A 178 -19.85 4.47 2.96
N THR A 179 -19.86 3.24 3.47
CA THR A 179 -20.20 2.95 4.86
C THR A 179 -18.94 2.74 5.70
N VAL A 180 -19.02 3.15 6.96
CA VAL A 180 -17.95 3.08 7.96
C VAL A 180 -18.53 2.53 9.25
N THR A 181 -18.26 1.26 9.53
CA THR A 181 -18.66 0.62 10.78
C THR A 181 -17.73 1.06 11.91
N THR A 182 -18.33 1.51 13.00
CA THR A 182 -17.61 1.94 14.20
C THR A 182 -18.11 1.16 15.41
N TYR A 183 -17.19 0.60 16.21
CA TYR A 183 -17.53 -0.19 17.38
C TYR A 183 -17.39 0.61 18.67
N SER A 184 -18.44 0.59 19.49
CA SER A 184 -18.38 1.14 20.85
C SER A 184 -17.52 0.25 21.76
N ARG A 185 -17.06 0.78 22.90
CA ARG A 185 -16.36 -0.02 23.93
C ARG A 185 -17.20 -1.18 24.51
N SER A 186 -18.51 -1.18 24.29
CA SER A 186 -19.42 -2.26 24.68
C SER A 186 -19.67 -3.27 23.56
N GLY A 187 -18.97 -3.17 22.42
CA GLY A 187 -19.09 -4.07 21.28
C GLY A 187 -20.24 -3.75 20.30
N ASN A 188 -21.03 -2.70 20.55
CA ASN A 188 -22.12 -2.33 19.65
C ASN A 188 -21.54 -1.65 18.40
N ALA A 189 -21.89 -2.17 17.22
CA ALA A 189 -21.61 -1.52 15.95
C ALA A 189 -22.54 -0.32 15.72
N THR A 190 -22.04 0.69 15.00
CA THR A 190 -22.85 1.74 14.36
C THR A 190 -22.26 2.06 12.99
N VAL A 191 -23.09 2.03 11.95
CA VAL A 191 -22.66 2.24 10.56
C VAL A 191 -22.90 3.68 10.14
N ASN A 192 -21.87 4.35 9.62
CA ASN A 192 -21.95 5.74 9.17
C ASN A 192 -21.88 5.80 7.65
N LEU A 193 -22.97 6.20 6.99
CA LEU A 193 -22.95 6.56 5.58
C LEU A 193 -22.27 7.92 5.43
N MET A 194 -21.19 7.96 4.65
CA MET A 194 -20.47 9.19 4.33
C MET A 194 -20.48 9.45 2.82
N SER A 195 -20.42 10.73 2.45
CA SER A 195 -20.21 11.16 1.07
C SER A 195 -18.87 11.87 0.92
N TYR A 196 -18.25 11.72 -0.24
CA TYR A 196 -16.99 12.33 -0.62
C TYR A 196 -17.16 13.04 -1.98
N ASP A 197 -16.65 14.25 -2.10
CA ASP A 197 -16.75 15.10 -3.30
C ASP A 197 -15.46 15.25 -4.09
N GLY A 198 -14.46 14.41 -3.81
CA GLY A 198 -13.10 14.59 -4.32
C GLY A 198 -12.19 15.39 -3.38
N THR A 199 -12.73 15.99 -2.31
CA THR A 199 -11.92 16.76 -1.34
C THR A 199 -12.22 16.44 0.11
N THR A 200 -13.50 16.29 0.47
CA THR A 200 -13.93 16.31 1.87
C THR A 200 -14.95 15.21 2.13
N PHE A 201 -14.80 14.52 3.25
CA PHE A 201 -15.82 13.61 3.77
C PHE A 201 -16.88 14.36 4.58
N THR A 202 -18.15 14.08 4.27
CA THR A 202 -19.31 14.57 5.01
C THR A 202 -20.16 13.39 5.44
N SER A 203 -20.38 13.24 6.76
CA SER A 203 -21.35 12.28 7.29
C SER A 203 -22.75 12.63 6.80
N VAL A 204 -23.45 11.67 6.21
CA VAL A 204 -24.79 11.82 5.64
C VAL A 204 -25.84 11.33 6.63
N LYS A 205 -25.64 10.13 7.20
CA LYS A 205 -26.54 9.50 8.18
C LYS A 205 -25.83 8.37 8.93
N THR A 206 -26.12 8.25 10.22
CA THR A 206 -25.72 7.10 11.05
C THR A 206 -26.89 6.12 11.19
N PHE A 207 -26.58 4.83 11.13
CA PHE A 207 -27.49 3.70 11.22
C PHE A 207 -27.11 2.82 12.42
N LYS A 208 -28.07 2.05 12.93
CA LYS A 208 -27.86 1.18 14.09
C LYS A 208 -27.57 -0.27 13.71
N ASN A 209 -27.99 -0.66 12.52
CA ASN A 209 -27.79 -1.99 11.98
C ASN A 209 -26.87 -1.91 10.75
N ASP A 210 -26.52 -3.06 10.22
CA ASP A 210 -25.69 -3.17 9.02
C ASP A 210 -26.41 -2.59 7.80
N VAL A 211 -25.63 -1.99 6.90
CA VAL A 211 -26.14 -1.28 5.72
C VAL A 211 -25.47 -1.77 4.47
N THR A 212 -26.28 -2.04 3.44
CA THR A 212 -25.82 -2.22 2.05
C THR A 212 -26.28 -1.06 1.16
N LEU A 213 -25.42 -0.68 0.22
CA LEU A 213 -25.59 0.40 -0.75
C LEU A 213 -25.86 -0.18 -2.13
N ALA A 214 -26.87 0.34 -2.79
CA ALA A 214 -27.24 -0.01 -4.16
C ALA A 214 -27.44 1.28 -4.98
N VAL A 215 -27.12 1.26 -6.27
CA VAL A 215 -27.27 2.42 -7.16
C VAL A 215 -28.10 2.04 -8.37
N ALA A 216 -29.13 2.85 -8.65
CA ALA A 216 -29.88 2.77 -9.90
C ALA A 216 -29.98 4.17 -10.50
N GLY A 217 -29.17 4.43 -11.53
CA GLY A 217 -29.10 5.71 -12.22
C GLY A 217 -28.76 6.88 -11.29
N SER A 218 -29.75 7.72 -11.02
CA SER A 218 -29.60 9.01 -10.33
C SER A 218 -29.70 8.97 -8.79
N TYR A 219 -30.05 7.84 -8.17
CA TYR A 219 -30.25 7.76 -6.71
C TYR A 219 -29.46 6.62 -6.03
N LEU A 220 -29.07 6.88 -4.79
CA LEU A 220 -28.55 5.88 -3.86
C LEU A 220 -29.72 5.19 -3.16
N THR A 221 -29.76 3.87 -3.15
CA THR A 221 -30.64 3.07 -2.30
C THR A 221 -29.83 2.52 -1.14
N ILE A 222 -30.23 2.88 0.07
CA ILE A 222 -29.71 2.35 1.33
C ILE A 222 -30.61 1.19 1.75
N VAL A 223 -30.03 0.04 2.03
CA VAL A 223 -30.69 -1.16 2.56
C VAL A 223 -30.15 -1.43 3.96
N GLU A 224 -30.91 -1.12 4.99
CA GLU A 224 -30.57 -1.43 6.39
C GLU A 224 -31.14 -2.81 6.75
N ASP A 225 -30.33 -3.71 7.31
CA ASP A 225 -30.83 -4.97 7.88
C ASP A 225 -31.66 -4.65 9.12
N ALA A 226 -32.93 -5.06 9.14
CA ALA A 226 -33.86 -4.78 10.24
C ALA A 226 -34.10 -6.01 11.12
N GLY A 227 -33.09 -6.89 11.18
CA GLY A 227 -33.11 -8.14 11.89
C GLY A 227 -32.77 -8.10 13.37
N GLU A 228 -33.38 -9.01 14.12
CA GLU A 228 -32.83 -9.47 15.39
C GLU A 228 -32.02 -10.75 15.12
N TYR A 229 -30.70 -10.67 15.30
CA TYR A 229 -29.81 -11.83 15.25
C TYR A 229 -29.97 -12.68 16.52
N GLY A 230 -30.84 -13.69 16.45
CA GLY A 230 -30.93 -14.77 17.43
C GLY A 230 -30.19 -16.01 16.94
N GLU A 231 -29.70 -16.86 17.84
CA GLU A 231 -28.90 -18.06 17.52
C GLU A 231 -29.60 -19.02 16.52
N ASP A 232 -30.94 -19.04 16.50
CA ASP A 232 -31.76 -19.86 15.61
C ASP A 232 -32.69 -19.05 14.65
N SER A 233 -32.59 -17.71 14.62
CA SER A 233 -33.54 -16.86 13.87
C SER A 233 -32.85 -15.94 12.86
N TYR A 234 -32.82 -16.36 11.60
CA TYR A 234 -32.51 -15.47 10.48
C TYR A 234 -33.67 -14.51 10.21
N SER A 235 -33.39 -13.22 10.31
CA SER A 235 -34.28 -12.15 9.88
C SER A 235 -34.46 -12.16 8.36
N GLU A 236 -35.70 -12.20 7.89
CA GLU A 236 -36.05 -11.77 6.54
C GLU A 236 -36.67 -10.36 6.62
N LYS A 237 -35.89 -9.33 7.01
CA LYS A 237 -36.38 -7.94 7.06
C LYS A 237 -35.29 -6.96 6.66
N SER A 238 -35.63 -6.04 5.77
CA SER A 238 -34.79 -4.92 5.40
C SER A 238 -35.60 -3.63 5.37
N ILE A 239 -34.93 -2.49 5.55
CA ILE A 239 -35.52 -1.17 5.41
C ILE A 239 -34.82 -0.49 4.23
N LEU A 240 -35.57 -0.17 3.17
CA LEU A 240 -35.03 0.62 2.05
C LEU A 240 -35.26 2.10 2.31
N THR A 241 -34.23 2.91 2.14
CA THR A 241 -34.35 4.37 2.04
C THR A 241 -33.63 4.84 0.78
N ARG A 242 -34.27 5.63 -0.08
CA ARG A 242 -33.58 6.27 -1.22
C ARG A 242 -33.01 7.61 -0.78
N TYR A 243 -31.88 8.00 -1.36
CA TYR A 243 -31.22 9.29 -1.16
C TYR A 243 -30.87 9.91 -2.51
N ASP A 244 -31.37 11.13 -2.75
CA ASP A 244 -31.19 11.87 -4.01
C ASP A 244 -29.94 12.78 -4.05
N GLY A 245 -29.11 12.73 -3.01
CA GLY A 245 -28.00 13.66 -2.79
C GLY A 245 -28.32 14.81 -1.83
N THR A 246 -29.59 15.01 -1.47
CA THR A 246 -30.08 16.08 -0.60
C THR A 246 -31.14 15.63 0.42
N THR A 247 -32.06 14.75 0.02
CA THR A 247 -33.17 14.28 0.86
C THR A 247 -33.26 12.75 0.87
N PHE A 248 -33.77 12.22 1.97
CA PHE A 248 -34.12 10.81 2.11
C PHE A 248 -35.61 10.61 1.81
N SER A 249 -35.96 9.54 1.09
CA SER A 249 -37.35 9.12 0.94
C SER A 249 -37.94 8.67 2.28
N THR A 250 -39.28 8.57 2.35
CA THR A 250 -39.92 7.74 3.37
C THR A 250 -39.32 6.32 3.30
N PRO A 251 -38.93 5.71 4.44
CA PRO A 251 -38.44 4.33 4.45
C PRO A 251 -39.52 3.33 4.05
N ILE A 252 -39.11 2.26 3.37
CA ILE A 252 -39.94 1.11 3.02
C ILE A 252 -39.48 -0.07 3.87
N GLU A 253 -40.29 -0.45 4.85
CA GLU A 253 -40.05 -1.69 5.62
C GLU A 253 -40.47 -2.92 4.80
N THR A 254 -39.67 -3.98 4.85
CA THR A 254 -39.94 -5.23 4.13
C THR A 254 -40.07 -6.41 5.10
N THR A 255 -40.70 -7.47 4.60
CA THR A 255 -40.63 -8.81 5.19
C THR A 255 -39.72 -9.73 4.35
N LYS A 256 -38.67 -9.19 3.74
CA LYS A 256 -37.71 -9.91 2.90
C LYS A 256 -36.28 -9.40 3.14
N SER A 257 -35.32 -10.32 3.32
CA SER A 257 -33.89 -10.00 3.19
C SER A 257 -33.63 -9.59 1.74
N LEU A 258 -32.89 -8.50 1.53
CA LEU A 258 -32.44 -8.09 0.20
C LEU A 258 -30.95 -8.37 0.11
N ASP A 259 -30.54 -9.19 -0.86
CA ASP A 259 -29.14 -9.59 -1.04
C ASP A 259 -28.54 -8.79 -2.22
N ASP A 260 -28.65 -9.28 -3.47
CA ASP A 260 -28.02 -8.62 -4.62
C ASP A 260 -28.89 -7.51 -5.22
N SER A 261 -28.32 -6.32 -5.36
CA SER A 261 -28.97 -5.21 -6.04
C SER A 261 -28.80 -5.30 -7.56
N ILE A 262 -29.88 -5.03 -8.31
CA ILE A 262 -29.91 -5.05 -9.77
C ILE A 262 -30.42 -3.70 -10.27
N ALA A 263 -29.66 -3.04 -11.14
CA ALA A 263 -30.07 -1.79 -11.78
C ALA A 263 -30.29 -1.95 -13.29
N ILE A 264 -31.33 -1.29 -13.80
CA ILE A 264 -31.55 -1.08 -15.23
C ILE A 264 -32.03 0.37 -15.38
N GLY A 265 -31.13 1.26 -15.79
CA GLY A 265 -31.32 2.71 -15.70
C GLY A 265 -31.70 3.16 -14.28
N ASP A 266 -32.63 4.10 -14.16
CA ASP A 266 -33.19 4.57 -12.88
C ASP A 266 -34.17 3.57 -12.21
N THR A 267 -34.22 2.29 -12.63
CA THR A 267 -35.08 1.28 -11.95
C THR A 267 -34.25 0.31 -11.12
N GLN A 268 -34.41 0.39 -9.80
CA GLN A 268 -33.86 -0.56 -8.84
C GLN A 268 -34.73 -1.83 -8.75
N TYR A 269 -34.07 -2.97 -8.86
CA TYR A 269 -34.55 -4.29 -8.52
C TYR A 269 -33.61 -4.91 -7.46
N PHE A 270 -34.08 -5.96 -6.81
CA PHE A 270 -33.30 -6.79 -5.91
C PHE A 270 -33.54 -8.27 -6.19
N LEU A 271 -32.46 -9.05 -6.16
CA LEU A 271 -32.54 -10.49 -5.92
C LEU A 271 -32.80 -10.71 -4.44
N VAL A 272 -33.76 -11.58 -4.15
CA VAL A 272 -34.11 -11.98 -2.80
C VAL A 272 -33.93 -13.48 -2.70
N LEU A 273 -33.01 -13.90 -1.84
CA LEU A 273 -32.81 -15.30 -1.49
C LEU A 273 -33.72 -15.63 -0.30
N SER A 274 -34.55 -16.64 -0.45
CA SER A 274 -35.24 -17.23 0.69
C SER A 274 -34.22 -18.01 1.51
N ARG A 275 -33.99 -17.63 2.78
CA ARG A 275 -33.12 -18.42 3.67
C ARG A 275 -33.78 -19.74 4.12
N THR A 276 -35.05 -19.94 3.76
CA THR A 276 -35.85 -21.14 4.04
C THR A 276 -36.13 -22.00 2.81
N SER A 277 -35.71 -21.60 1.61
CA SER A 277 -35.87 -22.41 0.38
C SER A 277 -34.85 -22.02 -0.70
N SER A 278 -34.39 -22.98 -1.50
CA SER A 278 -33.40 -22.75 -2.58
C SER A 278 -33.91 -21.93 -3.78
N ALA A 279 -34.99 -21.16 -3.63
CA ALA A 279 -35.61 -20.37 -4.67
C ALA A 279 -35.32 -18.88 -4.50
N ALA A 280 -34.58 -18.30 -5.47
CA ALA A 280 -34.42 -16.86 -5.57
C ALA A 280 -35.58 -16.22 -6.35
N ALA A 281 -35.89 -14.96 -6.04
CA ALA A 281 -36.92 -14.18 -6.73
C ALA A 281 -36.46 -12.74 -6.94
N ILE A 282 -36.92 -12.12 -8.04
CA ILE A 282 -36.66 -10.70 -8.32
C ILE A 282 -37.84 -9.86 -7.85
N TYR A 283 -37.53 -8.83 -7.08
CA TYR A 283 -38.46 -7.79 -6.67
C TYR A 283 -38.05 -6.45 -7.30
N ARG A 284 -39.02 -5.70 -7.79
CA ARG A 284 -38.85 -4.31 -8.21
C ARG A 284 -39.16 -3.39 -7.03
N VAL A 285 -38.35 -2.35 -6.86
CA VAL A 285 -38.65 -1.29 -5.89
C VAL A 285 -39.46 -0.19 -6.59
N ASP A 286 -40.67 0.02 -6.11
CA ASP A 286 -41.55 1.11 -6.55
C ASP A 286 -41.90 2.04 -5.38
N ALA A 287 -42.74 3.05 -5.61
CA ALA A 287 -43.11 4.04 -4.60
C ALA A 287 -44.07 3.49 -3.53
N ALA A 288 -44.65 2.30 -3.73
CA ALA A 288 -45.57 1.64 -2.80
C ALA A 288 -44.91 0.48 -2.04
N GLY A 289 -43.76 -0.02 -2.50
CA GLY A 289 -42.95 -1.00 -1.78
C GLY A 289 -42.13 -1.92 -2.70
N LEU A 290 -42.18 -3.22 -2.40
CA LEU A 290 -41.57 -4.28 -3.20
C LEU A 290 -42.63 -5.07 -3.98
N THR A 291 -42.55 -5.02 -5.30
CA THR A 291 -43.39 -5.83 -6.20
C THR A 291 -42.60 -7.01 -6.74
N ARG A 292 -43.02 -8.25 -6.46
CA ARG A 292 -42.39 -9.46 -7.01
C ARG A 292 -42.63 -9.54 -8.53
N ILE A 293 -41.57 -9.60 -9.32
CA ILE A 293 -41.62 -9.66 -10.80
C ILE A 293 -41.50 -11.10 -11.31
N GLY A 294 -40.73 -11.95 -10.65
CA GLY A 294 -40.50 -13.32 -11.11
C GLY A 294 -39.64 -14.17 -10.17
N SER A 295 -39.41 -15.43 -10.57
CA SER A 295 -38.32 -16.26 -10.07
C SER A 295 -37.00 -15.87 -10.72
N SER A 296 -35.87 -16.20 -10.09
CA SER A 296 -34.53 -15.96 -10.62
C SER A 296 -33.60 -17.13 -10.34
N PRO A 297 -32.54 -17.33 -11.14
CA PRO A 297 -31.32 -18.01 -10.70
C PRO A 297 -30.69 -17.27 -9.50
N TYR A 298 -29.85 -17.99 -8.74
CA TYR A 298 -28.88 -17.38 -7.82
C TYR A 298 -27.82 -16.61 -8.64
N ALA A 299 -27.37 -15.45 -8.16
CA ALA A 299 -26.35 -14.62 -8.80
C ALA A 299 -25.20 -14.33 -7.81
N LEU A 300 -24.11 -13.75 -8.31
CA LEU A 300 -23.01 -13.20 -7.48
C LEU A 300 -22.50 -11.86 -7.99
N SER A 301 -22.45 -11.68 -9.31
CA SER A 301 -22.10 -10.40 -9.93
C SER A 301 -22.71 -10.27 -11.33
N GLY A 302 -22.86 -9.03 -11.78
CA GLY A 302 -23.50 -8.68 -13.03
C GLY A 302 -23.38 -7.20 -13.34
N ALA A 303 -23.70 -6.84 -14.58
CA ALA A 303 -23.63 -5.47 -15.09
C ALA A 303 -24.84 -5.13 -15.97
N GLU A 304 -25.26 -3.86 -15.98
CA GLU A 304 -26.16 -3.37 -17.01
C GLU A 304 -25.40 -3.24 -18.33
N TRP A 305 -25.95 -3.81 -19.40
CA TRP A 305 -25.42 -3.68 -20.75
C TRP A 305 -26.56 -3.64 -21.76
N LYS A 306 -26.53 -2.67 -22.68
CA LYS A 306 -27.54 -2.48 -23.74
C LYS A 306 -29.00 -2.48 -23.22
N GLY A 307 -29.24 -1.89 -22.03
CA GLY A 307 -30.57 -1.74 -21.43
C GLY A 307 -31.16 -3.01 -20.81
N ALA A 308 -30.32 -3.99 -20.46
CA ALA A 308 -30.69 -5.16 -19.68
C ALA A 308 -29.56 -5.51 -18.71
N TYR A 309 -29.88 -6.16 -17.60
CA TYR A 309 -28.90 -6.65 -16.64
C TYR A 309 -28.43 -8.05 -17.03
N TYR A 310 -27.11 -8.25 -17.08
CA TYR A 310 -26.45 -9.51 -17.41
C TYR A 310 -25.65 -10.00 -16.21
N PHE A 311 -25.81 -11.27 -15.85
CA PHE A 311 -25.20 -11.83 -14.65
C PHE A 311 -24.91 -13.32 -14.81
N GLY A 312 -23.86 -13.80 -14.17
CA GLY A 312 -23.65 -15.23 -14.00
C GLY A 312 -24.60 -15.76 -12.94
N GLY A 313 -25.15 -16.95 -13.15
CA GLY A 313 -26.02 -17.56 -12.13
C GLY A 313 -26.20 -19.07 -12.25
N VAL A 314 -26.87 -19.64 -11.24
CA VAL A 314 -27.18 -21.09 -11.14
C VAL A 314 -28.67 -21.28 -10.93
N SER A 315 -29.29 -22.18 -11.69
CA SER A 315 -30.74 -22.45 -11.62
C SER A 315 -31.05 -23.73 -10.85
N GLY A 316 -31.54 -23.58 -9.61
CA GLY A 316 -32.02 -24.68 -8.78
C GLY A 316 -30.95 -25.75 -8.48
N ASN A 317 -31.38 -27.02 -8.39
CA ASN A 317 -30.52 -28.15 -8.01
C ASN A 317 -29.57 -28.65 -9.11
N SER A 318 -29.44 -27.95 -10.24
CA SER A 318 -28.38 -28.24 -11.21
C SER A 318 -27.21 -27.30 -10.97
N ASP A 319 -26.06 -27.84 -10.53
CA ASP A 319 -24.78 -27.12 -10.32
C ASP A 319 -24.18 -26.52 -11.61
N ALA A 320 -24.97 -26.41 -12.68
CA ALA A 320 -24.59 -25.84 -13.95
C ALA A 320 -24.79 -24.32 -13.91
N ALA A 321 -23.69 -23.60 -13.73
CA ALA A 321 -23.70 -22.15 -13.93
C ALA A 321 -24.02 -21.79 -15.40
N ALA A 322 -24.56 -20.61 -15.62
CA ALA A 322 -24.80 -20.03 -16.94
C ALA A 322 -24.80 -18.50 -16.88
N LEU A 323 -24.72 -17.85 -18.05
CA LEU A 323 -24.97 -16.41 -18.19
C LEU A 323 -26.46 -16.16 -18.41
N TYR A 324 -27.03 -15.21 -17.68
CA TYR A 324 -28.45 -14.81 -17.77
C TYR A 324 -28.60 -13.35 -18.16
N ARG A 325 -29.74 -13.02 -18.76
CA ARG A 325 -30.20 -11.67 -19.11
C ARG A 325 -31.54 -11.39 -18.44
N PHE A 326 -31.71 -10.20 -17.88
CA PHE A 326 -32.96 -9.68 -17.34
C PHE A 326 -33.24 -8.27 -17.88
N ASP A 327 -34.40 -8.04 -18.49
CA ASP A 327 -34.79 -6.74 -19.07
C ASP A 327 -35.84 -5.97 -18.25
N GLY A 328 -35.90 -6.26 -16.94
CA GLY A 328 -36.86 -5.66 -16.03
C GLY A 328 -38.23 -6.35 -16.02
N LYS A 329 -38.45 -7.38 -16.83
CA LYS A 329 -39.75 -8.07 -16.97
C LYS A 329 -39.59 -9.60 -16.89
N GLY A 330 -40.57 -10.24 -16.27
CA GLY A 330 -40.65 -11.71 -16.20
C GLY A 330 -39.49 -12.34 -15.43
N ALA A 331 -39.11 -13.56 -15.84
CA ALA A 331 -37.96 -14.28 -15.29
C ALA A 331 -36.71 -14.09 -16.20
N PRO A 332 -35.49 -14.06 -15.65
CA PRO A 332 -34.26 -13.99 -16.42
C PRO A 332 -34.11 -15.17 -17.40
N THR A 333 -33.58 -14.91 -18.58
CA THR A 333 -33.38 -15.92 -19.64
C THR A 333 -31.91 -16.24 -19.87
N PRO A 334 -31.53 -17.50 -20.15
CA PRO A 334 -30.16 -17.86 -20.49
C PRO A 334 -29.67 -17.16 -21.76
N VAL A 335 -28.39 -16.77 -21.78
CA VAL A 335 -27.73 -16.14 -22.93
C VAL A 335 -26.91 -17.16 -23.70
N THR A 336 -27.18 -17.30 -25.00
CA THR A 336 -26.43 -18.20 -25.89
C THR A 336 -25.12 -17.55 -26.33
N THR A 337 -24.06 -17.70 -25.54
CA THR A 337 -22.69 -17.24 -25.90
C THR A 337 -21.87 -18.29 -26.65
N GLY A 338 -22.34 -19.53 -26.74
CA GLY A 338 -21.55 -20.67 -27.26
C GLY A 338 -20.47 -21.18 -26.30
N VAL A 339 -20.25 -20.52 -25.15
CA VAL A 339 -19.35 -21.01 -24.09
C VAL A 339 -20.08 -22.04 -23.23
N SER A 340 -19.41 -23.17 -22.98
CA SER A 340 -19.96 -24.25 -22.14
C SER A 340 -19.45 -24.13 -20.70
N PHE A 341 -20.36 -23.85 -19.77
CA PHE A 341 -20.11 -23.80 -18.32
C PHE A 341 -20.20 -25.18 -17.64
N LYS A 342 -20.16 -26.27 -18.42
CA LYS A 342 -20.17 -27.63 -17.87
C LYS A 342 -18.92 -27.87 -17.02
N ASN A 343 -19.13 -28.25 -15.76
CA ASN A 343 -18.09 -28.41 -14.74
C ASN A 343 -17.38 -27.09 -14.37
N ALA A 344 -18.06 -25.94 -14.53
CA ALA A 344 -17.62 -24.70 -13.92
C ALA A 344 -17.53 -24.88 -12.38
N ILE A 345 -16.50 -24.31 -11.76
CA ILE A 345 -16.31 -24.37 -10.29
C ILE A 345 -16.76 -23.10 -9.57
N SER A 346 -17.15 -22.08 -10.34
CA SER A 346 -17.59 -20.77 -9.87
C SER A 346 -18.69 -20.27 -10.80
N VAL A 347 -19.52 -19.36 -10.28
CA VAL A 347 -20.44 -18.58 -11.10
C VAL A 347 -19.60 -17.64 -12.00
N PRO A 348 -19.97 -17.41 -13.27
CA PRO A 348 -19.31 -16.40 -14.10
C PRO A 348 -19.35 -15.03 -13.44
N ALA A 349 -18.18 -14.44 -13.22
CA ALA A 349 -18.11 -12.99 -13.00
C ALA A 349 -18.44 -12.30 -14.32
N VAL A 350 -19.20 -11.20 -14.27
CA VAL A 350 -19.68 -10.48 -15.46
C VAL A 350 -19.42 -8.99 -15.32
N GLY A 351 -19.03 -8.34 -16.42
CA GLY A 351 -18.77 -6.90 -16.50
C GLY A 351 -18.98 -6.36 -17.90
N VAL A 352 -18.61 -5.11 -18.12
CA VAL A 352 -18.58 -4.45 -19.43
C VAL A 352 -17.21 -3.84 -19.64
N TYR A 353 -16.66 -3.98 -20.84
CA TYR A 353 -15.37 -3.41 -21.24
C TYR A 353 -15.41 -2.96 -22.70
N ASP A 354 -15.12 -1.69 -22.98
CA ASP A 354 -15.08 -1.10 -24.34
C ASP A 354 -16.35 -1.44 -25.15
N GLY A 355 -17.51 -1.38 -24.47
CA GLY A 355 -18.83 -1.62 -25.06
C GLY A 355 -19.24 -3.08 -25.25
N GLU A 356 -18.38 -4.05 -24.92
CA GLU A 356 -18.65 -5.50 -24.99
C GLU A 356 -18.95 -6.08 -23.60
N LEU A 357 -19.69 -7.19 -23.55
CA LEU A 357 -19.97 -7.89 -22.30
C LEU A 357 -18.83 -8.84 -21.98
N GLU A 358 -18.18 -8.65 -20.84
CA GLU A 358 -17.08 -9.49 -20.37
C GLU A 358 -17.59 -10.54 -19.39
N PHE A 359 -17.16 -11.78 -19.53
CA PHE A 359 -17.47 -12.82 -18.55
C PHE A 359 -16.41 -13.91 -18.42
N THR A 360 -16.42 -14.61 -17.27
CA THR A 360 -15.47 -15.70 -17.00
C THR A 360 -16.08 -17.09 -17.09
N ASN A 361 -15.21 -18.07 -17.37
CA ASN A 361 -15.50 -19.48 -17.13
C ASN A 361 -14.25 -20.16 -16.55
N GLN A 362 -14.41 -20.93 -15.48
CA GLN A 362 -13.32 -21.61 -14.79
C GLN A 362 -13.69 -23.05 -14.46
N THR A 363 -12.84 -24.00 -14.87
CA THR A 363 -12.95 -25.42 -14.52
C THR A 363 -11.85 -25.82 -13.55
N LYS A 364 -12.12 -26.79 -12.66
CA LYS A 364 -11.18 -27.27 -11.63
C LYS A 364 -9.75 -27.48 -12.14
N GLY A 365 -8.77 -26.89 -11.45
CA GLY A 365 -7.35 -27.00 -11.78
C GLY A 365 -6.89 -26.19 -13.00
N LYS A 366 -7.72 -25.26 -13.49
CA LYS A 366 -7.35 -24.31 -14.55
C LYS A 366 -7.57 -22.86 -14.10
N ARG A 367 -6.82 -21.97 -14.72
CA ARG A 367 -7.05 -20.53 -14.68
C ARG A 367 -8.43 -20.21 -15.26
N ALA A 368 -9.10 -19.18 -14.73
CA ALA A 368 -10.30 -18.64 -15.36
C ALA A 368 -9.98 -18.14 -16.78
N THR A 369 -10.88 -18.33 -17.73
CA THR A 369 -10.76 -17.80 -19.09
C THR A 369 -11.71 -16.61 -19.22
N LEU A 370 -11.22 -15.50 -19.75
CA LEU A 370 -12.00 -14.31 -20.10
C LEU A 370 -12.57 -14.45 -21.53
N TYR A 371 -13.77 -13.91 -21.72
CA TYR A 371 -14.49 -13.89 -22.99
C TYR A 371 -15.25 -12.56 -23.16
N SER A 372 -14.91 -11.80 -24.19
CA SER A 372 -15.76 -10.70 -24.69
C SER A 372 -16.92 -11.23 -25.55
N PHE A 373 -18.12 -10.68 -25.36
CA PHE A 373 -19.33 -10.97 -26.16
C PHE A 373 -19.96 -9.67 -26.69
N ASP A 374 -20.01 -9.55 -28.02
CA ASP A 374 -20.55 -8.36 -28.71
C ASP A 374 -22.09 -8.31 -28.74
N GLY A 375 -22.75 -9.43 -28.41
CA GLY A 375 -24.21 -9.62 -28.48
C GLY A 375 -24.65 -10.65 -29.52
N THR A 376 -23.72 -11.06 -30.39
CA THR A 376 -23.89 -11.97 -31.51
C THR A 376 -22.73 -12.97 -31.60
N THR A 377 -21.50 -12.53 -31.35
CA THR A 377 -20.30 -13.39 -31.35
C THR A 377 -19.55 -13.29 -30.02
N THR A 378 -18.84 -14.38 -29.68
CA THR A 378 -18.02 -14.48 -28.48
C THR A 378 -16.58 -14.76 -28.89
N SER A 379 -15.65 -13.95 -28.42
CA SER A 379 -14.22 -14.20 -28.55
C SER A 379 -13.66 -14.75 -27.24
N SER A 380 -12.41 -15.22 -27.26
CA SER A 380 -11.73 -15.71 -26.06
C SER A 380 -10.40 -15.03 -25.91
N ASP A 381 -10.31 -14.21 -24.87
CA ASP A 381 -9.19 -13.34 -24.56
C ASP A 381 -8.11 -14.08 -23.75
N GLY A 382 -8.44 -15.31 -23.36
CA GLY A 382 -7.52 -16.30 -22.82
C GLY A 382 -7.52 -16.36 -21.29
N PRO A 383 -6.57 -17.10 -20.71
CA PRO A 383 -6.54 -17.34 -19.27
C PRO A 383 -6.07 -16.12 -18.47
N ILE A 384 -6.90 -15.69 -17.53
CA ILE A 384 -6.71 -14.59 -16.57
C ILE A 384 -6.51 -15.13 -15.14
N GLY A 385 -6.10 -14.28 -14.17
CA GLY A 385 -5.89 -14.66 -12.77
C GLY A 385 -4.89 -15.80 -12.52
N GLY A 386 -4.90 -16.39 -11.33
CA GLY A 386 -4.24 -17.64 -10.95
C GLY A 386 -5.06 -18.89 -11.27
N SER A 387 -4.55 -20.06 -10.91
CA SER A 387 -5.25 -21.36 -11.11
C SER A 387 -5.98 -21.88 -9.87
N GLY A 388 -5.71 -21.31 -8.69
CA GLY A 388 -6.46 -21.52 -7.44
C GLY A 388 -7.52 -20.44 -7.18
N GLU A 389 -7.37 -19.28 -7.81
CA GLU A 389 -8.19 -18.09 -7.57
C GLU A 389 -9.56 -18.15 -8.28
N GLN A 390 -10.60 -17.60 -7.64
CA GLN A 390 -11.92 -17.34 -8.22
C GLN A 390 -12.05 -15.86 -8.60
N ILE A 391 -12.48 -15.53 -9.81
CA ILE A 391 -12.70 -14.13 -10.23
C ILE A 391 -14.03 -13.64 -9.67
N GLY A 392 -14.05 -12.51 -8.95
CA GLY A 392 -15.26 -11.99 -8.28
C GLY A 392 -16.07 -11.01 -9.14
N PHE A 393 -15.42 -9.95 -9.61
CA PHE A 393 -16.06 -8.83 -10.29
C PHE A 393 -15.10 -8.11 -11.26
N PHE A 394 -15.67 -7.20 -12.06
CA PHE A 394 -15.00 -6.45 -13.11
C PHE A 394 -15.35 -4.96 -13.05
N GLN A 395 -14.38 -4.09 -13.37
CA GLN A 395 -14.58 -2.65 -13.51
C GLN A 395 -13.70 -2.11 -14.67
N GLU A 396 -14.30 -1.45 -15.66
CA GLU A 396 -13.51 -0.68 -16.64
C GLU A 396 -13.05 0.65 -16.03
N PHE A 397 -11.79 1.00 -16.24
CA PHE A 397 -11.22 2.32 -15.97
C PHE A 397 -10.03 2.60 -16.89
N ASP A 398 -9.88 3.82 -17.40
CA ASP A 398 -8.77 4.23 -18.28
C ASP A 398 -8.51 3.25 -19.45
N SER A 399 -9.61 2.82 -20.12
CA SER A 399 -9.60 1.82 -21.20
C SER A 399 -8.95 0.47 -20.84
N LYS A 400 -8.94 0.11 -19.55
CA LYS A 400 -8.44 -1.16 -19.01
C LYS A 400 -9.50 -1.81 -18.13
N LEU A 401 -9.53 -3.12 -18.12
CA LEU A 401 -10.43 -3.92 -17.30
C LEU A 401 -9.72 -4.34 -16.01
N PHE A 402 -10.13 -3.76 -14.89
CA PHE A 402 -9.70 -4.14 -13.56
C PHE A 402 -10.56 -5.30 -13.04
N TYR A 403 -9.94 -6.26 -12.36
CA TYR A 403 -10.65 -7.34 -11.70
C TYR A 403 -9.94 -7.80 -10.42
N ALA A 404 -10.71 -8.39 -9.51
CA ALA A 404 -10.21 -9.04 -8.30
C ALA A 404 -10.39 -10.56 -8.39
N ALA A 405 -9.42 -11.28 -7.85
CA ALA A 405 -9.38 -12.74 -7.85
C ALA A 405 -9.05 -13.25 -6.44
N TYR A 406 -9.92 -14.09 -5.88
CA TYR A 406 -9.90 -14.59 -4.51
C TYR A 406 -9.27 -15.98 -4.43
N ASP A 407 -8.22 -16.15 -3.63
CA ASP A 407 -7.69 -17.44 -3.19
C ASP A 407 -7.98 -17.65 -1.68
N TYR A 408 -8.41 -18.85 -1.30
CA TYR A 408 -8.69 -19.19 0.11
C TYR A 408 -7.42 -19.30 0.96
N GLU A 409 -6.25 -19.55 0.34
CA GLU A 409 -4.96 -19.69 1.04
C GLU A 409 -4.16 -18.38 1.01
N ASP A 410 -4.04 -17.76 -0.17
CA ASP A 410 -3.21 -16.56 -0.41
C ASP A 410 -3.97 -15.22 -0.26
N GLY A 411 -5.29 -15.24 -0.06
CA GLY A 411 -6.13 -14.04 -0.06
C GLY A 411 -6.43 -13.53 -1.47
N ILE A 412 -6.71 -12.23 -1.63
CA ILE A 412 -7.15 -11.67 -2.92
C ILE A 412 -6.01 -10.94 -3.63
N SER A 413 -5.90 -11.20 -4.93
CA SER A 413 -5.03 -10.49 -5.86
C SER A 413 -5.86 -9.62 -6.81
N THR A 414 -5.41 -8.38 -7.05
CA THR A 414 -5.97 -7.50 -8.09
C THR A 414 -5.19 -7.65 -9.39
N TYR A 415 -5.87 -7.38 -10.50
CA TYR A 415 -5.32 -7.55 -11.84
C TYR A 415 -5.83 -6.47 -12.79
N ILE A 416 -5.05 -6.23 -13.84
CA ILE A 416 -5.40 -5.29 -14.92
C ILE A 416 -5.30 -6.06 -16.24
N TYR A 417 -6.34 -5.98 -17.06
CA TYR A 417 -6.37 -6.48 -18.43
C TYR A 417 -6.48 -5.30 -19.40
N ASP A 418 -5.54 -5.21 -20.34
CA ASP A 418 -5.51 -4.20 -21.39
C ASP A 418 -5.52 -4.91 -22.76
N LYS A 419 -6.68 -4.94 -23.44
CA LYS A 419 -6.79 -5.61 -24.75
C LYS A 419 -5.98 -4.93 -25.86
N ASN A 420 -5.51 -3.70 -25.63
CA ASN A 420 -4.68 -2.94 -26.57
C ASN A 420 -3.17 -3.11 -26.31
N ALA A 421 -2.76 -3.75 -25.22
CA ALA A 421 -1.36 -3.97 -24.89
C ALA A 421 -0.67 -4.93 -25.87
N LYS A 422 0.21 -4.39 -26.72
CA LYS A 422 1.01 -5.15 -27.69
C LYS A 422 2.41 -5.43 -27.15
N ALA A 423 2.97 -6.58 -27.51
CA ALA A 423 4.37 -6.89 -27.20
C ALA A 423 5.29 -5.80 -27.79
N GLY A 424 5.95 -5.03 -26.93
CA GLY A 424 6.72 -3.85 -27.33
C GLY A 424 6.36 -2.55 -26.61
N THR A 425 5.35 -2.53 -25.74
CA THR A 425 5.08 -1.37 -24.87
C THR A 425 6.31 -1.03 -24.01
N PRO A 426 6.75 0.24 -23.94
CA PRO A 426 7.83 0.66 -23.04
C PRO A 426 7.46 0.47 -21.56
N ILE A 427 8.42 0.10 -20.72
CA ILE A 427 8.24 0.18 -19.26
C ILE A 427 8.38 1.63 -18.83
N GLU A 428 7.35 2.18 -18.19
CA GLU A 428 7.42 3.47 -17.53
C GLU A 428 8.28 3.36 -16.27
N SER A 429 9.17 4.34 -16.05
CA SER A 429 10.07 4.33 -14.90
C SER A 429 10.62 5.70 -14.53
N THR A 430 10.78 5.96 -13.23
CA THR A 430 11.42 7.19 -12.71
C THR A 430 12.91 6.97 -12.43
N VAL A 431 13.67 8.07 -12.30
CA VAL A 431 15.14 8.01 -12.15
C VAL A 431 15.52 7.50 -10.74
N PRO A 432 16.33 6.43 -10.61
CA PRO A 432 16.72 5.88 -9.31
C PRO A 432 17.65 6.83 -8.55
N THR A 433 17.67 6.69 -7.22
CA THR A 433 18.59 7.42 -6.34
C THR A 433 19.47 6.47 -5.54
N VAL A 434 20.59 6.99 -5.02
CA VAL A 434 21.54 6.22 -4.19
C VAL A 434 21.48 6.73 -2.76
N ALA A 435 21.04 5.88 -1.85
CA ALA A 435 20.98 6.15 -0.42
C ALA A 435 22.28 5.72 0.29
N GLY A 436 22.70 6.50 1.28
CA GLY A 436 23.88 6.26 2.12
C GLY A 436 25.08 7.15 1.76
N THR A 437 26.05 7.25 2.67
CA THR A 437 27.26 8.05 2.48
C THR A 437 28.33 7.27 1.70
N PRO A 438 28.84 7.77 0.55
CA PRO A 438 29.89 7.10 -0.21
C PRO A 438 31.20 7.17 0.57
N LYS A 439 31.54 6.08 1.26
CA LYS A 439 32.71 5.98 2.13
C LYS A 439 33.22 4.55 2.16
N VAL A 440 34.54 4.34 2.01
CA VAL A 440 35.11 2.98 1.93
C VAL A 440 34.67 2.12 3.11
N GLY A 441 34.16 0.92 2.82
CA GLY A 441 33.60 -0.02 3.78
C GLY A 441 32.16 0.27 4.24
N LYS A 442 31.48 1.28 3.67
CA LYS A 442 30.04 1.52 3.90
C LYS A 442 29.22 1.03 2.71
N LYS A 443 27.99 0.61 3.03
CA LYS A 443 26.97 0.14 2.10
C LYS A 443 26.23 1.34 1.51
N LEU A 444 26.14 1.39 0.19
CA LEU A 444 25.19 2.19 -0.56
C LEU A 444 24.01 1.29 -0.97
N THR A 445 22.81 1.86 -1.02
CA THR A 445 21.58 1.16 -1.42
C THR A 445 20.94 1.91 -2.58
N ALA A 446 20.59 1.18 -3.63
CA ALA A 446 19.81 1.70 -4.74
C ALA A 446 18.33 1.79 -4.34
N VAL A 447 17.77 2.99 -4.44
CA VAL A 447 16.33 3.23 -4.41
C VAL A 447 15.90 3.24 -5.89
N PRO A 448 15.18 2.22 -6.38
CA PRO A 448 15.04 1.98 -7.81
C PRO A 448 14.22 3.03 -8.58
N GLY A 449 13.50 3.90 -7.87
CA GLY A 449 12.41 4.68 -8.46
C GLY A 449 11.16 3.81 -8.65
N ASP A 450 10.16 4.41 -9.27
CA ASP A 450 8.91 3.78 -9.67
C ASP A 450 9.12 3.07 -11.01
N TRP A 451 8.43 1.94 -11.20
CA TRP A 451 8.47 1.13 -12.41
C TRP A 451 7.07 0.56 -12.64
N THR A 452 6.64 0.37 -13.89
CA THR A 452 5.43 -0.41 -14.19
C THR A 452 5.48 -1.74 -13.42
N ALA A 453 4.43 -2.03 -12.63
CA ALA A 453 4.54 -2.83 -11.41
C ALA A 453 5.00 -4.30 -11.59
N THR A 454 5.03 -4.82 -12.81
CA THR A 454 5.51 -6.17 -13.15
C THR A 454 6.96 -6.23 -13.65
N ALA A 455 7.69 -5.12 -13.65
CA ALA A 455 9.08 -5.09 -14.12
C ALA A 455 10.02 -5.83 -13.16
N LYS A 456 10.58 -6.95 -13.59
CA LYS A 456 11.69 -7.63 -12.89
C LYS A 456 12.92 -6.74 -12.94
N LEU A 457 13.28 -6.18 -11.78
CA LEU A 457 14.41 -5.28 -11.65
C LEU A 457 15.75 -6.02 -11.57
N SER A 458 16.75 -5.45 -12.23
CA SER A 458 18.15 -5.83 -12.15
C SER A 458 19.01 -4.58 -11.97
N TYR A 459 20.14 -4.73 -11.28
CA TYR A 459 21.02 -3.62 -10.91
C TYR A 459 22.40 -3.81 -11.55
N GLN A 460 23.09 -2.71 -11.83
CA GLN A 460 24.51 -2.70 -12.17
C GLN A 460 25.14 -1.41 -11.63
N TRP A 461 26.00 -1.55 -10.61
CA TRP A 461 26.76 -0.42 -10.08
C TRP A 461 27.95 -0.08 -10.98
N SER A 462 28.28 1.19 -11.07
CA SER A 462 29.41 1.71 -11.86
C SER A 462 30.24 2.69 -11.05
N VAL A 463 31.54 2.78 -11.36
CA VAL A 463 32.47 3.76 -10.81
C VAL A 463 33.04 4.62 -11.95
N ASP A 464 32.85 5.94 -11.86
CA ASP A 464 33.10 6.93 -12.93
C ASP A 464 32.58 6.44 -14.30
N GLY A 465 31.32 6.00 -14.34
CA GLY A 465 30.64 5.52 -15.54
C GLY A 465 31.04 4.12 -16.03
N LYS A 466 32.01 3.44 -15.40
CA LYS A 466 32.42 2.07 -15.78
C LYS A 466 31.81 1.03 -14.83
N ALA A 467 31.15 0.01 -15.39
CA ALA A 467 30.51 -1.06 -14.63
C ALA A 467 31.50 -1.79 -13.70
N ILE A 468 31.10 -2.00 -12.45
CA ILE A 468 31.84 -2.78 -11.46
C ILE A 468 31.45 -4.25 -11.61
N ALA A 469 32.41 -5.12 -11.95
CA ALA A 469 32.15 -6.53 -12.21
C ALA A 469 31.48 -7.23 -11.01
N GLY A 470 30.36 -7.91 -11.26
CA GLY A 470 29.60 -8.64 -10.23
C GLY A 470 28.78 -7.76 -9.27
N ALA A 471 28.84 -6.43 -9.38
CA ALA A 471 28.05 -5.52 -8.54
C ALA A 471 26.61 -5.38 -9.06
N THR A 472 25.84 -6.48 -8.99
CA THR A 472 24.50 -6.60 -9.58
C THR A 472 23.35 -6.65 -8.57
N LYS A 473 23.67 -6.46 -7.28
CA LYS A 473 22.68 -6.40 -6.19
C LYS A 473 22.13 -4.98 -6.05
N GLN A 474 20.97 -4.84 -5.42
CA GLN A 474 20.41 -3.53 -5.00
C GLN A 474 21.37 -2.72 -4.11
N TYR A 475 22.43 -3.33 -3.58
CA TYR A 475 23.40 -2.67 -2.72
C TYR A 475 24.84 -2.94 -3.15
N HIS A 476 25.71 -1.96 -2.87
CA HIS A 476 27.15 -2.04 -3.09
C HIS A 476 27.91 -1.55 -1.86
N THR A 477 28.98 -2.23 -1.49
CA THR A 477 29.86 -1.78 -0.40
C THR A 477 31.09 -1.12 -1.00
N VAL A 478 31.29 0.16 -0.72
CA VAL A 478 32.34 0.96 -1.37
C VAL A 478 33.72 0.36 -1.13
N ALA A 479 34.41 -0.02 -2.20
CA ALA A 479 35.69 -0.69 -2.17
C ALA A 479 36.86 0.32 -2.03
N PRO A 480 38.03 -0.10 -1.52
CA PRO A 480 39.22 0.77 -1.46
C PRO A 480 39.65 1.37 -2.82
N ALA A 481 39.42 0.66 -3.92
CA ALA A 481 39.73 1.10 -5.29
C ALA A 481 38.75 2.17 -5.84
N GLU A 482 37.67 2.45 -5.10
CA GLU A 482 36.66 3.46 -5.43
C GLU A 482 36.88 4.77 -4.64
N LEU A 483 37.91 4.82 -3.78
CA LEU A 483 38.27 6.02 -3.01
C LEU A 483 38.47 7.25 -3.92
N ARG A 484 37.83 8.38 -3.58
CA ARG A 484 37.78 9.65 -4.34
C ARG A 484 37.11 9.55 -5.71
N ARG A 485 36.44 8.44 -6.03
CA ARG A 485 35.70 8.22 -7.28
C ARG A 485 34.20 8.35 -7.04
N THR A 486 33.45 8.58 -8.11
CA THR A 486 31.97 8.71 -8.05
C THR A 486 31.32 7.39 -8.38
N LEU A 487 30.16 7.10 -7.76
CA LEU A 487 29.38 5.90 -8.07
C LEU A 487 28.03 6.26 -8.68
N THR A 488 27.53 5.41 -9.57
CA THR A 488 26.16 5.39 -10.07
C THR A 488 25.59 3.98 -10.02
N VAL A 489 24.27 3.85 -10.04
CA VAL A 489 23.59 2.57 -10.27
C VAL A 489 22.69 2.68 -11.49
N LYS A 490 22.83 1.72 -12.41
CA LYS A 490 21.86 1.47 -13.47
C LYS A 490 20.85 0.45 -12.97
N VAL A 491 19.57 0.78 -13.04
CA VAL A 491 18.45 -0.12 -12.77
C VAL A 491 17.80 -0.45 -14.11
N SER A 492 17.55 -1.72 -14.38
CA SER A 492 16.91 -2.20 -15.61
C SER A 492 15.73 -3.08 -15.27
N GLY A 493 14.53 -2.66 -15.67
CA GLY A 493 13.30 -3.43 -15.55
C GLY A 493 13.04 -4.21 -16.82
N SER A 494 12.56 -5.45 -16.69
CA SER A 494 12.17 -6.30 -17.83
C SER A 494 10.91 -7.11 -17.51
N GLY A 495 10.10 -7.42 -18.51
CA GLY A 495 8.91 -8.25 -18.38
C GLY A 495 8.51 -8.90 -19.71
N PRO A 496 7.76 -10.02 -19.73
CA PRO A 496 7.55 -10.82 -20.93
C PRO A 496 6.88 -10.12 -22.12
N ALA A 497 6.13 -9.05 -21.88
CA ALA A 497 5.42 -8.27 -22.90
C ALA A 497 6.03 -6.88 -23.17
N PHE A 498 7.05 -6.47 -22.42
CA PHE A 498 7.56 -5.09 -22.43
C PHE A 498 8.96 -4.96 -23.00
N VAL A 499 9.29 -3.80 -23.57
CA VAL A 499 10.67 -3.42 -23.86
C VAL A 499 11.41 -3.12 -22.56
N THR A 500 12.57 -3.74 -22.36
CA THR A 500 13.47 -3.47 -21.23
C THR A 500 13.81 -1.99 -21.16
N ALA A 501 13.26 -1.27 -20.18
CA ALA A 501 13.65 0.10 -19.87
C ALA A 501 14.81 0.10 -18.87
N THR A 502 15.66 1.13 -18.94
CA THR A 502 16.79 1.26 -18.03
C THR A 502 16.99 2.71 -17.60
N GLN A 503 17.09 2.94 -16.29
CA GLN A 503 17.34 4.25 -15.71
C GLN A 503 18.65 4.23 -14.93
N THR A 504 19.38 5.35 -14.91
CA THR A 504 20.67 5.48 -14.21
C THR A 504 20.61 6.62 -13.22
N SER A 505 21.09 6.40 -12.00
CA SER A 505 21.08 7.42 -10.96
C SER A 505 22.00 8.58 -11.30
N ALA A 506 21.73 9.74 -10.67
CA ALA A 506 22.76 10.76 -10.53
C ALA A 506 24.02 10.18 -9.85
N SER A 507 25.19 10.77 -10.14
CA SER A 507 26.46 10.41 -9.50
C SER A 507 26.45 10.79 -8.02
N THR A 508 26.96 9.90 -7.17
CA THR A 508 27.24 10.24 -5.78
C THR A 508 28.33 11.31 -5.68
N ALA A 509 28.42 11.97 -4.52
CA ALA A 509 29.67 12.63 -4.12
C ALA A 509 30.86 11.65 -4.18
N ALA A 510 32.07 12.18 -4.38
CA ALA A 510 33.29 11.38 -4.43
C ALA A 510 33.51 10.60 -3.12
N ALA A 511 33.84 9.32 -3.21
CA ALA A 511 33.91 8.45 -2.05
C ALA A 511 35.00 8.87 -1.04
N LEU A 512 34.62 8.96 0.24
CA LEU A 512 35.52 9.35 1.33
C LEU A 512 36.33 8.16 1.87
N PRO A 513 37.51 8.40 2.48
CA PRO A 513 38.24 7.36 3.20
C PRO A 513 37.41 6.74 4.31
N GLY A 514 37.53 5.43 4.49
CA GLY A 514 37.02 4.73 5.67
C GLY A 514 37.69 5.22 6.96
N THR A 515 37.08 4.94 8.11
CA THR A 515 37.59 5.37 9.43
C THR A 515 37.56 4.21 10.42
N PHE A 516 38.64 4.03 11.18
CA PHE A 516 38.70 3.05 12.25
C PHE A 516 38.01 3.53 13.53
N ALA A 517 37.40 2.60 14.26
CA ALA A 517 37.11 2.75 15.68
C ALA A 517 38.12 1.89 16.47
N LEU A 518 38.92 2.52 17.33
CA LEU A 518 39.96 1.84 18.11
C LEU A 518 39.67 2.00 19.60
N LYS A 519 39.48 0.87 20.30
CA LYS A 519 39.36 0.81 21.76
C LYS A 519 40.42 -0.14 22.34
N PRO A 520 41.67 0.32 22.51
CA PRO A 520 42.76 -0.51 23.03
C PRO A 520 42.72 -0.65 24.56
N VAL A 521 42.94 -1.86 25.06
CA VAL A 521 42.95 -2.22 26.49
C VAL A 521 44.14 -3.15 26.77
N ILE A 522 44.78 -2.98 27.94
CA ILE A 522 45.82 -3.87 28.44
C ILE A 522 45.19 -5.01 29.25
N SER A 523 45.31 -6.24 28.77
CA SER A 523 44.96 -7.47 29.52
C SER A 523 46.20 -8.16 30.11
N GLY A 524 45.98 -9.04 31.09
CA GLY A 524 47.05 -9.70 31.87
C GLY A 524 47.22 -9.11 33.28
N LYS A 525 47.94 -9.84 34.14
CA LYS A 525 48.30 -9.40 35.50
C LYS A 525 49.37 -8.31 35.43
N THR A 526 49.18 -7.17 36.09
CA THR A 526 50.16 -6.07 36.10
C THR A 526 51.18 -6.22 37.22
N VAL A 527 51.89 -7.34 37.19
CA VAL A 527 52.94 -7.70 38.14
C VAL A 527 54.24 -7.95 37.36
N VAL A 528 55.40 -7.52 37.88
CA VAL A 528 56.72 -7.77 37.26
C VAL A 528 56.87 -9.24 36.85
N GLY A 529 57.40 -9.47 35.64
CA GLY A 529 57.54 -10.77 34.99
C GLY A 529 56.29 -11.25 34.25
N SER A 530 55.13 -10.62 34.43
CA SER A 530 53.88 -11.01 33.75
C SER A 530 53.83 -10.52 32.32
N LYS A 531 53.24 -11.34 31.43
CA LYS A 531 52.95 -10.99 30.04
C LYS A 531 51.65 -10.18 29.95
N LEU A 532 51.77 -8.93 29.55
CA LEU A 532 50.67 -8.03 29.23
C LEU A 532 50.36 -8.10 27.73
N THR A 533 49.08 -7.99 27.36
CA THR A 533 48.62 -8.09 25.98
C THR A 533 47.73 -6.90 25.62
N ALA A 534 47.99 -6.26 24.49
CA ALA A 534 47.11 -5.26 23.90
C ALA A 534 45.95 -5.95 23.18
N VAL A 535 44.73 -5.66 23.61
CA VAL A 535 43.48 -6.11 22.98
C VAL A 535 42.78 -4.86 22.42
N THR A 536 42.29 -4.92 21.18
CA THR A 536 41.58 -3.79 20.55
C THR A 536 40.23 -4.28 20.04
N SER A 537 39.14 -3.66 20.48
CA SER A 537 37.78 -3.94 20.02
C SER A 537 37.26 -2.86 19.07
N GLY A 538 36.21 -3.18 18.31
CA GLY A 538 35.59 -2.26 17.34
C GLY A 538 36.30 -2.14 15.99
N LEU A 539 37.39 -2.88 15.77
CA LEU A 539 38.20 -2.78 14.55
C LEU A 539 37.44 -3.26 13.30
N THR A 540 37.10 -2.29 12.45
CA THR A 540 36.54 -2.52 11.11
C THR A 540 37.38 -1.75 10.09
N PRO A 541 37.85 -2.38 9.00
CA PRO A 541 37.74 -3.80 8.66
C PRO A 541 38.62 -4.67 9.55
N LYS A 542 38.23 -5.94 9.74
CA LYS A 542 39.00 -6.93 10.52
C LYS A 542 40.39 -7.22 9.94
N SER A 543 40.61 -6.93 8.65
CA SER A 543 41.87 -7.08 7.93
C SER A 543 42.86 -5.93 8.13
N ALA A 544 42.54 -4.92 8.95
CA ALA A 544 43.42 -3.79 9.20
C ALA A 544 44.71 -4.21 9.93
N THR A 545 45.85 -3.70 9.46
CA THR A 545 47.15 -3.89 10.11
C THR A 545 47.22 -3.05 11.38
N LEU A 546 47.61 -3.68 12.50
CA LEU A 546 47.84 -2.99 13.77
C LEU A 546 49.33 -2.95 14.11
N THR A 547 49.81 -1.77 14.49
CA THR A 547 51.14 -1.55 15.06
C THR A 547 51.00 -1.05 16.50
N TYR A 548 51.93 -1.44 17.37
CA TYR A 548 51.86 -1.18 18.80
C TYR A 548 53.07 -0.38 19.27
N ARG A 549 52.90 0.43 20.30
CA ARG A 549 53.98 1.02 21.08
C ARG A 549 53.60 1.04 22.55
N TRP A 550 54.38 0.40 23.40
CA TRP A 550 54.21 0.51 24.85
C TRP A 550 54.91 1.78 25.36
N LEU A 551 54.29 2.45 26.31
CA LEU A 551 54.77 3.69 26.89
C LEU A 551 54.75 3.62 28.42
N ARG A 552 55.77 4.20 29.03
CA ARG A 552 55.98 4.34 30.47
C ARG A 552 55.94 5.82 30.82
N ASP A 553 54.98 6.24 31.63
CA ASP A 553 54.73 7.65 31.97
C ASP A 553 54.65 8.54 30.71
N GLY A 554 53.94 8.04 29.70
CA GLY A 554 53.77 8.68 28.38
C GLY A 554 54.99 8.58 27.44
N LYS A 555 56.15 8.11 27.89
CA LYS A 555 57.38 8.01 27.08
C LYS A 555 57.51 6.63 26.43
N PRO A 556 57.86 6.53 25.13
CA PRO A 556 58.03 5.24 24.44
C PRO A 556 59.07 4.33 25.11
N ILE A 557 58.72 3.06 25.33
CA ILE A 557 59.68 2.05 25.76
C ILE A 557 60.45 1.55 24.53
N SER A 558 61.79 1.55 24.59
CA SER A 558 62.65 1.08 23.50
C SER A 558 62.39 -0.40 23.19
N GLY A 559 62.37 -0.76 21.90
CA GLY A 559 62.07 -2.12 21.42
C GLY A 559 60.63 -2.62 21.63
N ALA A 560 59.80 -1.98 22.46
CA ALA A 560 58.48 -2.47 22.84
C ALA A 560 57.39 -2.14 21.81
N THR A 561 57.47 -2.80 20.64
CA THR A 561 56.57 -2.62 19.48
C THR A 561 55.61 -3.80 19.22
N LYS A 562 55.71 -4.87 20.02
CA LYS A 562 54.88 -6.07 19.87
C LYS A 562 53.51 -5.88 20.53
N LYS A 563 52.52 -6.68 20.10
CA LYS A 563 51.18 -6.79 20.74
C LYS A 563 51.27 -7.10 22.24
N THR A 564 52.38 -7.65 22.70
CA THR A 564 52.59 -8.07 24.09
C THR A 564 53.86 -7.45 24.66
N HIS A 565 53.82 -7.05 25.94
CA HIS A 565 54.96 -6.55 26.71
C HIS A 565 55.11 -7.38 27.98
N THR A 566 56.34 -7.73 28.35
CA THR A 566 56.61 -8.37 29.64
C THR A 566 56.93 -7.29 30.66
N ALA A 567 56.13 -7.19 31.71
CA ALA A 567 56.29 -6.17 32.75
C ALA A 567 57.69 -6.28 33.40
N SER A 568 58.49 -5.22 33.27
CA SER A 568 59.86 -5.15 33.74
C SER A 568 59.97 -4.48 35.12
N LYS A 569 61.11 -4.62 35.80
CA LYS A 569 61.37 -3.91 37.07
C LYS A 569 61.25 -2.38 36.92
N GLY A 570 61.61 -1.85 35.74
CA GLY A 570 61.50 -0.42 35.42
C GLY A 570 60.06 0.07 35.17
N ASP A 571 59.07 -0.81 35.13
CA ASP A 571 57.65 -0.42 34.99
C ASP A 571 56.96 -0.25 36.36
N VAL A 572 57.59 -0.67 37.47
CA VAL A 572 56.97 -0.64 38.82
C VAL A 572 56.61 0.78 39.24
N GLY A 573 55.38 0.97 39.72
CA GLY A 573 54.85 2.28 40.16
C GLY A 573 54.45 3.25 39.03
N THR A 574 55.01 3.07 37.84
CA THR A 574 54.80 3.92 36.65
C THR A 574 53.42 3.73 36.01
N SER A 575 53.02 4.69 35.19
CA SER A 575 51.83 4.66 34.34
C SER A 575 52.13 3.96 33.02
N LEU A 576 51.82 2.66 32.93
CA LEU A 576 52.03 1.86 31.72
C LEU A 576 50.80 1.96 30.80
N THR A 577 51.02 2.33 29.54
CA THR A 577 49.99 2.43 28.49
C THR A 577 50.46 1.75 27.20
N VAL A 578 49.53 1.45 26.28
CA VAL A 578 49.86 1.02 24.91
C VAL A 578 49.13 1.88 23.89
N SER A 579 49.89 2.48 22.97
CA SER A 579 49.37 3.12 21.77
C SER A 579 49.25 2.10 20.65
N VAL A 580 48.11 2.06 19.98
CA VAL A 580 47.79 1.18 18.86
C VAL A 580 47.44 2.06 17.66
N LYS A 581 48.17 1.87 16.55
CA LYS A 581 47.91 2.54 15.26
C LYS A 581 47.40 1.51 14.25
N ALA A 582 46.30 1.85 13.57
CA ALA A 582 45.67 1.04 12.54
C ALA A 582 45.83 1.64 11.14
N SER A 583 45.99 0.76 10.13
CA SER A 583 46.06 1.10 8.71
C SER A 583 45.43 0.03 7.83
N SER A 584 44.76 0.43 6.76
CA SER A 584 44.17 -0.46 5.76
C SER A 584 43.96 0.34 4.45
N PRO A 585 44.08 -0.28 3.26
CA PRO A 585 43.86 0.43 1.99
C PRO A 585 42.48 1.09 1.94
N GLY A 586 42.43 2.37 1.56
CA GLY A 586 41.19 3.14 1.51
C GLY A 586 40.70 3.72 2.85
N TYR A 587 41.44 3.56 3.95
CA TYR A 587 41.08 4.09 5.28
C TYR A 587 42.07 5.14 5.75
N SER A 588 41.57 6.20 6.39
CA SER A 588 42.40 7.14 7.14
C SER A 588 43.04 6.42 8.33
N THR A 589 44.37 6.50 8.46
CA THR A 589 45.07 5.89 9.60
C THR A 589 44.62 6.53 10.91
N ALA A 590 44.39 5.72 11.94
CA ALA A 590 44.01 6.19 13.26
C ALA A 590 44.94 5.61 14.32
N SER A 591 45.11 6.33 15.43
CA SER A 591 45.83 5.88 16.61
C SER A 591 44.98 6.10 17.85
N ALA A 592 45.05 5.19 18.81
CA ALA A 592 44.45 5.34 20.14
C ALA A 592 45.40 4.78 21.20
N THR A 593 45.37 5.36 22.40
CA THR A 593 46.17 4.89 23.55
C THR A 593 45.22 4.31 24.61
N SER A 594 45.63 3.20 25.23
CA SER A 594 44.84 2.56 26.28
C SER A 594 44.74 3.44 27.54
N ALA A 595 43.75 3.17 28.38
CA ALA A 595 43.82 3.57 29.78
C ALA A 595 45.12 3.05 30.43
N ALA A 596 45.64 3.80 31.40
CA ALA A 596 46.85 3.46 32.12
C ALA A 596 46.63 2.28 33.09
N LYS A 597 47.69 1.50 33.33
CA LYS A 597 47.76 0.58 34.46
C LYS A 597 49.09 0.74 35.21
N LYS A 598 49.05 0.63 36.54
CA LYS A 598 50.25 0.55 37.37
C LYS A 598 50.75 -0.89 37.47
N VAL A 599 52.06 -1.08 37.38
CA VAL A 599 52.72 -2.37 37.63
C VAL A 599 53.16 -2.43 39.10
N THR A 600 52.92 -3.57 39.75
CA THR A 600 53.38 -3.85 41.11
C THR A 600 54.49 -4.91 41.12
N THR A 601 55.22 -5.00 42.22
CA THR A 601 56.05 -6.17 42.52
C THR A 601 55.18 -7.41 42.76
N LYS A 602 55.80 -8.58 42.65
CA LYS A 602 55.20 -9.83 43.13
C LYS A 602 55.22 -9.77 44.68
N LYS A 603 54.07 -10.02 45.32
CA LYS A 603 54.03 -10.27 46.77
C LYS A 603 54.77 -11.56 47.10
#